data_AF-A0A9P0ZNB0-F1
#
_entry.id   AF-A0A9P0ZNB0-F1
#
_cell.length_a   1.000
_cell.length_b   1.000
_cell.length_c   1.000
_cell.angle_alpha   90.00
_cell.angle_beta   90.00
_cell.angle_gamma   90.00
#
_symmetry.space_group_name_H-M   'P 1'
#
loop_
_entity.id
_entity.type
_entity.pdbx_description
1 polymer ?
#
loop_
_entity_poly.entity_id
_entity_poly.type
_entity_poly.pdbx_seq_one_letter_code
_entity_poly.pdbx_strand_id
1 'polypeptide(L)'
;MLSLQKNLSNHESELVLYETMFVWNEFLTRGIRNQLRNTMWTVALVYGFFKEAKLPICEKDFKLILIARRSRHYAATRYLKRGVNEKGRVANDVETEQIVVEDVPEGCPVHISSVVQNRGSIPLFWSQETSRLNIKPDIILSRKDPMYEATQLHFENLVKRYGNPIIILNLIKTREKKPRESILRAEFANAIDCINKKLSEENHLKFLHWDLNKFTKNKATNVLMALGKVAANALELTGFFYCHVNPSSRTAELLNFPYASNKCKQDGSEEDLHNVAVNTHCVESGLNYNKDDSHGIQSTKCPNFQRGVLRTNCIDCLDRTNVAQFVYGLVAMGHQLHALGFIDVENIDLDSPLADALMKIYESMGDTLALQYGGSAAHNKVTLFSIKNF
;
A
#
# COMPACT_ATOMS: atom_id res chain seq x y z
N MET A 1 0.81 -4.05 -14.45
CA MET A 1 -0.34 -3.48 -13.70
C MET A 1 0.17 -2.70 -12.51
N LEU A 2 -0.13 -1.41 -12.45
CA LEU A 2 0.41 -0.47 -11.44
C LEU A 2 -0.71 0.19 -10.63
N SER A 3 -0.35 0.85 -9.54
CA SER A 3 -1.26 1.74 -8.81
C SER A 3 -1.70 2.91 -9.69
N LEU A 4 -2.81 3.54 -9.33
CA LEU A 4 -3.35 4.71 -10.02
C LEU A 4 -2.30 5.83 -10.14
N GLN A 5 -1.64 6.18 -9.03
CA GLN A 5 -0.57 7.19 -9.02
C GLN A 5 0.49 6.87 -10.08
N LYS A 6 0.91 5.60 -10.19
CA LYS A 6 1.92 5.20 -11.17
C LYS A 6 1.38 5.17 -12.59
N ASN A 7 0.13 4.76 -12.81
CA ASN A 7 -0.47 4.81 -14.15
C ASN A 7 -0.58 6.26 -14.65
N LEU A 8 -0.78 7.23 -13.76
CA LEU A 8 -0.86 8.64 -14.11
C LEU A 8 0.52 9.34 -14.18
N SER A 9 1.55 8.78 -13.55
CA SER A 9 2.89 9.40 -13.47
C SER A 9 3.96 8.69 -14.32
N ASN A 10 3.77 7.44 -14.73
CA ASN A 10 4.77 6.68 -15.47
C ASN A 10 4.52 6.76 -16.98
N HIS A 11 5.60 7.04 -17.71
CA HIS A 11 5.66 7.02 -19.18
C HIS A 11 6.45 5.81 -19.71
N GLU A 12 6.56 4.74 -18.93
CA GLU A 12 7.29 3.53 -19.34
C GLU A 12 6.57 2.82 -20.50
N SER A 13 7.34 2.18 -21.37
CA SER A 13 6.77 1.42 -22.49
C SER A 13 5.88 0.28 -22.01
N GLU A 14 4.82 -0.01 -22.75
CA GLU A 14 3.85 -1.06 -22.38
C GLU A 14 4.52 -2.42 -22.15
N LEU A 15 5.61 -2.72 -22.87
CA LEU A 15 6.36 -3.96 -22.70
C LEU A 15 6.97 -4.09 -21.29
N VAL A 16 7.50 -2.99 -20.73
CA VAL A 16 8.06 -2.96 -19.37
C VAL A 16 6.96 -3.16 -18.33
N LEU A 17 5.75 -2.66 -18.59
CA LEU A 17 4.59 -2.85 -17.69
C LEU A 17 4.18 -4.32 -17.56
N TYR A 18 4.45 -5.15 -18.57
CA TYR A 18 4.17 -6.59 -18.55
C TYR A 18 5.18 -7.39 -17.73
N GLU A 19 6.36 -6.86 -17.44
CA GLU A 19 7.37 -7.53 -16.61
C GLU A 19 7.09 -7.38 -15.10
N THR A 20 6.17 -6.47 -14.75
CA THR A 20 5.82 -6.15 -13.37
C THR A 20 5.43 -7.40 -12.57
N MET A 21 5.72 -7.37 -11.26
CA MET A 21 5.47 -8.51 -10.37
C MET A 21 3.99 -8.88 -10.20
N PHE A 22 3.07 -8.01 -10.63
CA PHE A 22 1.62 -8.21 -10.52
C PHE A 22 0.97 -8.75 -11.79
N VAL A 23 1.72 -8.93 -12.89
CA VAL A 23 1.21 -9.56 -14.12
C VAL A 23 1.30 -11.06 -13.97
N TRP A 24 0.22 -11.68 -13.52
CA TRP A 24 0.18 -13.08 -13.12
C TRP A 24 0.47 -14.03 -14.29
N ASN A 25 -0.06 -13.72 -15.46
CA ASN A 25 0.12 -14.49 -16.69
C ASN A 25 1.38 -14.08 -17.50
N GLU A 26 2.35 -13.40 -16.89
CA GLU A 26 3.59 -12.97 -17.56
C GLU A 26 4.30 -14.16 -18.21
N PHE A 27 4.45 -15.28 -17.50
CA PHE A 27 5.12 -16.47 -18.00
C PHE A 27 4.44 -17.07 -19.23
N LEU A 28 3.10 -17.16 -19.21
CA LEU A 28 2.30 -17.74 -20.29
C LEU A 28 2.32 -16.88 -21.55
N THR A 29 2.36 -15.56 -21.39
CA THR A 29 2.31 -14.59 -22.50
C THR A 29 3.69 -14.21 -23.04
N ARG A 30 4.77 -14.56 -22.33
CA ARG A 30 6.15 -14.17 -22.66
C ARG A 30 6.59 -14.60 -24.06
N GLY A 31 6.21 -15.81 -24.50
CA GLY A 31 6.57 -16.30 -25.84
C GLY A 31 6.01 -15.41 -26.95
N ILE A 32 4.71 -15.10 -26.86
CA ILE A 32 4.00 -14.24 -27.81
C ILE A 32 4.61 -12.83 -27.81
N ARG A 33 4.82 -12.24 -26.62
CA ARG A 33 5.40 -10.89 -26.49
C ARG A 33 6.82 -10.81 -27.06
N ASN A 34 7.65 -11.83 -26.81
CA ASN A 34 9.03 -11.85 -27.30
C ASN A 34 9.11 -12.02 -28.83
N GLN A 35 8.18 -12.78 -29.42
CA GLN A 35 8.13 -13.00 -30.87
C GLN A 35 7.54 -11.79 -31.61
N LEU A 36 6.39 -11.28 -31.15
CA LEU A 36 5.66 -10.21 -31.82
C LEU A 36 6.14 -8.80 -31.44
N ARG A 37 6.93 -8.68 -30.37
CA ARG A 37 7.43 -7.41 -29.80
C ARG A 37 6.32 -6.38 -29.53
N ASN A 38 5.13 -6.85 -29.20
CA ASN A 38 3.99 -6.03 -28.84
C ASN A 38 3.11 -6.71 -27.78
N THR A 39 2.19 -5.92 -27.23
CA THR A 39 1.23 -6.29 -26.18
C THR A 39 -0.18 -6.51 -26.72
N MET A 40 -0.47 -6.20 -27.99
CA MET A 40 -1.81 -6.19 -28.59
C MET A 40 -2.56 -7.52 -28.47
N TRP A 41 -1.84 -8.63 -28.49
CA TRP A 41 -2.40 -9.99 -28.45
C TRP A 41 -2.46 -10.59 -27.05
N THR A 42 -2.00 -9.85 -26.03
CA THR A 42 -1.86 -10.37 -24.67
C THR A 42 -2.51 -9.42 -23.68
N VAL A 43 -3.38 -9.93 -22.82
CA VAL A 43 -4.00 -9.12 -21.75
C VAL A 43 -3.28 -9.40 -20.44
N ALA A 44 -2.83 -8.36 -19.73
CA ALA A 44 -2.25 -8.50 -18.40
C ALA A 44 -3.33 -8.88 -17.36
N LEU A 45 -3.14 -10.01 -16.67
CA LEU A 45 -4.05 -10.47 -15.62
C LEU A 45 -3.45 -10.23 -14.24
N VAL A 46 -4.27 -9.74 -13.31
CA VAL A 46 -3.93 -9.61 -11.89
C VAL A 46 -4.55 -10.76 -11.13
N TYR A 47 -3.80 -11.36 -10.22
CA TYR A 47 -4.33 -12.28 -9.23
C TYR A 47 -4.48 -11.58 -7.89
N GLY A 48 -5.67 -11.65 -7.28
CA GLY A 48 -5.97 -10.96 -6.02
C GLY A 48 -7.46 -10.66 -5.87
N PHE A 49 -7.83 -9.39 -5.67
CA PHE A 49 -9.20 -8.97 -5.40
C PHE A 49 -9.53 -7.65 -6.11
N PHE A 50 -10.78 -7.47 -6.52
CA PHE A 50 -11.33 -6.24 -7.05
C PHE A 50 -12.77 -6.07 -6.57
N LYS A 51 -13.09 -4.89 -6.04
CA LYS A 51 -14.46 -4.52 -5.72
C LYS A 51 -14.64 -3.02 -5.91
N GLU A 52 -15.69 -2.67 -6.63
CA GLU A 52 -16.24 -1.31 -6.68
C GLU A 52 -17.54 -1.27 -5.89
N ALA A 53 -17.75 -0.17 -5.16
CA ALA A 53 -18.97 0.12 -4.44
C ALA A 53 -19.27 1.62 -4.49
N LYS A 54 -20.51 1.97 -4.81
CA LYS A 54 -21.02 3.33 -4.68
C LYS A 54 -21.54 3.52 -3.26
N LEU A 55 -21.03 4.52 -2.54
CA LEU A 55 -21.31 4.76 -1.13
C LEU A 55 -21.87 6.18 -0.95
N PRO A 56 -22.96 6.33 -0.18
CA PRO A 56 -23.52 7.65 0.13
C PRO A 56 -22.74 8.33 1.25
N ILE A 57 -22.57 9.64 1.15
CA ILE A 57 -22.09 10.51 2.23
C ILE A 57 -22.76 11.87 2.17
N CYS A 58 -23.42 12.26 3.26
CA CYS A 58 -24.30 13.44 3.29
C CYS A 58 -25.35 13.38 2.16
N GLU A 59 -25.35 14.34 1.24
CA GLU A 59 -26.28 14.40 0.09
C GLU A 59 -25.62 13.99 -1.23
N LYS A 60 -24.39 13.47 -1.19
CA LYS A 60 -23.64 13.08 -2.37
C LYS A 60 -23.23 11.62 -2.31
N ASP A 61 -22.95 11.06 -3.47
CA ASP A 61 -22.36 9.73 -3.57
C ASP A 61 -20.92 9.81 -4.04
N PHE A 62 -20.13 8.80 -3.68
CA PHE A 62 -18.80 8.59 -4.23
C PHE A 62 -18.58 7.12 -4.57
N LYS A 63 -17.63 6.85 -5.45
CA LYS A 63 -17.21 5.48 -5.78
C LYS A 63 -15.97 5.12 -4.97
N LEU A 64 -16.07 4.03 -4.23
CA LEU A 64 -14.95 3.37 -3.60
C LEU A 64 -14.53 2.17 -4.45
N ILE A 65 -13.25 2.10 -4.81
CA ILE A 65 -12.66 0.95 -5.50
C ILE A 65 -11.55 0.38 -4.62
N LEU A 66 -11.64 -0.90 -4.29
CA LEU A 66 -10.60 -1.63 -3.56
C LEU A 66 -9.99 -2.69 -4.48
N ILE A 67 -8.67 -2.62 -4.67
CA ILE A 67 -7.90 -3.56 -5.48
C ILE A 67 -6.82 -4.19 -4.61
N ALA A 68 -6.72 -5.51 -4.60
CA ALA A 68 -5.58 -6.21 -4.04
C ALA A 68 -4.84 -6.96 -5.14
N ARG A 69 -3.53 -6.73 -5.26
CA ARG A 69 -2.65 -7.33 -6.27
C ARG A 69 -1.62 -8.22 -5.58
N ARG A 70 -1.68 -9.52 -5.85
CA ARG A 70 -0.72 -10.49 -5.31
C ARG A 70 0.47 -10.66 -6.26
N SER A 71 1.67 -10.65 -5.70
CA SER A 71 2.91 -10.91 -6.42
C SER A 71 2.93 -12.33 -7.01
N ARG A 72 3.33 -12.45 -8.28
CA ARG A 72 3.66 -13.72 -8.93
C ARG A 72 4.98 -14.33 -8.44
N HIS A 73 5.86 -13.50 -7.90
CA HIS A 73 7.16 -13.96 -7.40
C HIS A 73 7.02 -14.63 -6.05
N TYR A 74 7.75 -15.74 -5.87
CA TYR A 74 7.75 -16.53 -4.65
C TYR A 74 6.32 -16.94 -4.20
N ALA A 75 5.43 -17.12 -5.18
CA ALA A 75 4.06 -17.53 -4.97
C ALA A 75 3.99 -19.04 -4.71
N ALA A 76 3.30 -19.42 -3.64
CA ALA A 76 2.89 -20.79 -3.34
C ALA A 76 1.76 -20.78 -2.31
N THR A 77 1.27 -21.97 -1.98
CA THR A 77 0.34 -22.17 -0.87
C THR A 77 1.02 -21.96 0.49
N ARG A 78 0.20 -21.73 1.51
CA ARG A 78 0.57 -21.66 2.91
C ARG A 78 1.39 -22.90 3.30
N TYR A 79 2.40 -22.69 4.13
CA TYR A 79 3.40 -23.68 4.56
C TYR A 79 4.43 -24.12 3.51
N LEU A 80 4.10 -24.10 2.20
CA LEU A 80 5.09 -24.42 1.15
C LEU A 80 6.11 -23.29 0.96
N LYS A 81 5.67 -22.03 1.05
CA LYS A 81 6.56 -20.86 1.03
C LYS A 81 6.17 -19.89 2.14
N ARG A 82 7.15 -19.57 2.98
CA ARG A 82 7.10 -18.52 4.00
C ARG A 82 8.41 -17.75 3.97
N GLY A 83 8.39 -16.56 4.54
CA GLY A 83 9.60 -15.75 4.61
C GLY A 83 10.01 -15.13 3.30
N VAL A 84 11.32 -14.89 3.18
CA VAL A 84 11.98 -14.31 2.02
C VAL A 84 12.81 -15.36 1.28
N ASN A 85 13.01 -15.16 -0.02
CA ASN A 85 14.01 -15.88 -0.80
C ASN A 85 15.30 -15.06 -0.97
N GLU A 86 16.33 -15.68 -1.55
CA GLU A 86 17.64 -15.04 -1.82
C GLU A 86 17.55 -13.78 -2.69
N LYS A 87 16.47 -13.61 -3.47
CA LYS A 87 16.24 -12.42 -4.32
C LYS A 87 15.45 -11.32 -3.62
N GLY A 88 15.26 -11.39 -2.30
CA GLY A 88 14.47 -10.43 -1.53
C GLY A 88 12.97 -10.47 -1.82
N ARG A 89 12.44 -11.57 -2.38
CA ARG A 89 11.00 -11.73 -2.65
C ARG A 89 10.36 -12.49 -1.49
N VAL A 90 9.36 -11.87 -0.88
CA VAL A 90 8.62 -12.48 0.24
C VAL A 90 7.42 -13.26 -0.23
N ALA A 91 7.04 -14.27 0.55
CA ALA A 91 5.81 -15.01 0.31
C ALA A 91 4.61 -14.11 0.60
N ASN A 92 3.52 -14.33 -0.13
CA ASN A 92 2.25 -13.61 0.06
C ASN A 92 2.40 -12.07 0.02
N ASP A 93 3.32 -11.54 -0.80
CA ASP A 93 3.43 -10.10 -1.06
C ASP A 93 2.18 -9.61 -1.81
N VAL A 94 1.41 -8.73 -1.16
CA VAL A 94 0.17 -8.17 -1.68
C VAL A 94 0.18 -6.66 -1.52
N GLU A 95 -0.09 -5.96 -2.61
CA GLU A 95 -0.35 -4.53 -2.63
C GLU A 95 -1.87 -4.31 -2.61
N THR A 96 -2.37 -3.59 -1.61
CA THR A 96 -3.78 -3.20 -1.53
C THR A 96 -3.88 -1.71 -1.81
N GLU A 97 -4.77 -1.34 -2.71
CA GLU A 97 -5.03 0.04 -3.10
C GLU A 97 -6.50 0.37 -2.94
N GLN A 98 -6.75 1.49 -2.28
CA GLN A 98 -8.07 2.06 -2.06
C GLN A 98 -8.17 3.38 -2.82
N ILE A 99 -9.08 3.42 -3.79
CA ILE A 99 -9.33 4.58 -4.65
C ILE A 99 -10.69 5.14 -4.29
N VAL A 100 -10.75 6.46 -4.13
CA VAL A 100 -11.99 7.21 -3.93
C VAL A 100 -12.14 8.18 -5.11
N VAL A 101 -13.26 8.06 -5.81
CA VAL A 101 -13.61 8.86 -6.99
C VAL A 101 -14.92 9.58 -6.73
N GLU A 102 -14.98 10.86 -7.08
CA GLU A 102 -16.23 11.61 -7.10
C GLU A 102 -17.20 11.04 -8.14
N ASP A 103 -18.48 10.85 -7.79
CA ASP A 103 -19.49 10.36 -8.74
C ASP A 103 -20.15 11.53 -9.48
N VAL A 104 -19.41 12.12 -10.42
CA VAL A 104 -19.89 13.22 -11.27
C VAL A 104 -20.36 12.73 -12.65
N PRO A 105 -21.26 13.46 -13.32
CA PRO A 105 -21.66 13.18 -14.70
C PRO A 105 -20.46 13.17 -15.66
N GLU A 106 -20.59 12.41 -16.75
CA GLU A 106 -19.58 12.38 -17.81
C GLU A 106 -19.32 13.79 -18.38
N GLY A 107 -18.04 14.13 -18.57
CA GLY A 107 -17.64 15.45 -19.07
C GLY A 107 -17.43 16.51 -18.00
N CYS A 108 -17.67 16.22 -16.72
CA CYS A 108 -17.24 17.05 -15.60
C CYS A 108 -15.83 16.69 -15.12
N PRO A 109 -15.04 17.67 -14.63
CA PRO A 109 -13.81 17.39 -13.92
C PRO A 109 -14.04 16.46 -12.72
N VAL A 110 -13.16 15.47 -12.56
CA VAL A 110 -13.30 14.42 -11.55
C VAL A 110 -12.19 14.54 -10.53
N HIS A 111 -12.55 14.61 -9.25
CA HIS A 111 -11.59 14.48 -8.17
C HIS A 111 -11.35 13.00 -7.90
N ILE A 112 -10.08 12.60 -7.87
CA ILE A 112 -9.68 11.21 -7.62
C ILE A 112 -8.54 11.16 -6.60
N SER A 113 -8.62 10.18 -5.71
CA SER A 113 -7.55 9.89 -4.76
C SER A 113 -7.26 8.39 -4.70
N SER A 114 -6.04 8.04 -4.34
CA SER A 114 -5.60 6.67 -4.14
C SER A 114 -4.64 6.56 -2.96
N VAL A 115 -4.79 5.50 -2.17
CA VAL A 115 -3.83 5.14 -1.12
C VAL A 115 -3.45 3.68 -1.26
N VAL A 116 -2.15 3.42 -1.19
CA VAL A 116 -1.56 2.09 -1.29
C VAL A 116 -1.02 1.65 0.07
N GLN A 117 -1.25 0.40 0.43
CA GLN A 117 -0.64 -0.26 1.57
C GLN A 117 -0.11 -1.64 1.15
N ASN A 118 0.92 -2.12 1.83
CA ASN A 118 1.54 -3.41 1.53
C ASN A 118 1.33 -4.41 2.67
N ARG A 119 1.23 -5.69 2.33
CA ARG A 119 1.31 -6.78 3.29
C ARG A 119 2.15 -7.91 2.72
N GLY A 120 2.84 -8.64 3.58
CA GLY A 120 3.66 -9.76 3.13
C GLY A 120 4.17 -10.60 4.28
N SER A 121 4.77 -11.74 3.96
CA SER A 121 5.47 -12.53 4.96
C SER A 121 6.61 -11.72 5.59
N ILE A 122 6.95 -12.05 6.85
CA ILE A 122 8.10 -11.44 7.53
C ILE A 122 9.35 -11.78 6.69
N PRO A 123 10.14 -10.78 6.27
CA PRO A 123 11.26 -10.99 5.36
C PRO A 123 12.48 -11.58 6.09
N LEU A 124 12.33 -12.81 6.57
CA LEU A 124 13.39 -13.63 7.15
C LEU A 124 13.38 -14.99 6.44
N PHE A 125 14.46 -15.76 6.53
CA PHE A 125 14.42 -17.16 6.09
C PHE A 125 13.76 -18.02 7.18
N TRP A 126 12.51 -18.39 6.97
CA TRP A 126 11.80 -19.25 7.92
C TRP A 126 10.77 -20.14 7.22
N SER A 127 10.49 -21.29 7.83
CA SER A 127 9.53 -22.28 7.33
C SER A 127 8.65 -22.81 8.45
N GLN A 128 7.62 -23.54 8.05
CA GLN A 128 6.77 -24.33 8.93
C GLN A 128 6.47 -25.64 8.22
N GLU A 129 6.91 -26.75 8.79
CA GLU A 129 6.68 -28.07 8.22
C GLU A 129 5.35 -28.63 8.73
N THR A 130 4.39 -28.81 7.82
CA THR A 130 3.10 -29.41 8.17
C THR A 130 3.23 -30.92 8.31
N SER A 131 2.82 -31.44 9.47
CA SER A 131 2.60 -32.87 9.68
C SER A 131 1.12 -33.12 9.94
N ARG A 132 0.59 -34.26 9.49
CA ARG A 132 -0.82 -34.67 9.73
C ARG A 132 -1.19 -34.73 11.22
N LEU A 133 -0.20 -34.87 12.10
CA LEU A 133 -0.37 -34.95 13.56
C LEU A 133 -0.26 -33.58 14.26
N ASN A 134 0.32 -32.57 13.59
CA ASN A 134 0.60 -31.26 14.18
C ASN A 134 -0.31 -30.17 13.60
N ILE A 135 -1.42 -29.90 14.29
CA ILE A 135 -2.43 -28.90 13.92
C ILE A 135 -1.83 -27.48 13.79
N LYS A 136 -0.76 -27.18 14.54
CA LYS A 136 -0.01 -25.93 14.42
C LYS A 136 1.50 -26.23 14.39
N PRO A 137 2.12 -26.26 13.21
CA PRO A 137 3.54 -26.57 13.07
C PRO A 137 4.41 -25.50 13.74
N ASP A 138 5.59 -25.91 14.20
CA ASP A 138 6.55 -25.01 14.81
C ASP A 138 7.25 -24.16 13.73
N ILE A 139 7.65 -22.95 14.11
CA ILE A 139 8.37 -22.04 13.23
C ILE A 139 9.85 -22.39 13.28
N ILE A 140 10.43 -22.68 12.12
CA ILE A 140 11.84 -23.00 11.96
C ILE A 140 12.51 -21.79 11.32
N LEU A 141 13.36 -21.11 12.09
CA LEU A 141 14.20 -20.01 11.58
C LEU A 141 15.47 -20.61 10.97
N SER A 142 15.79 -20.21 9.74
CA SER A 142 17.02 -20.60 9.06
C SER A 142 18.03 -19.45 9.13
N ARG A 143 19.20 -19.70 9.73
CA ARG A 143 20.30 -18.72 9.80
C ARG A 143 21.17 -18.68 8.53
N LYS A 144 20.53 -18.81 7.36
CA LYS A 144 21.22 -18.84 6.06
C LYS A 144 21.84 -17.50 5.67
N ASP A 145 21.35 -16.42 6.27
CA ASP A 145 21.71 -15.04 5.93
C ASP A 145 22.05 -14.28 7.21
N PRO A 146 23.30 -14.40 7.70
CA PRO A 146 23.72 -13.74 8.93
C PRO A 146 23.82 -12.21 8.80
N MET A 147 23.89 -11.68 7.56
CA MET A 147 24.00 -10.25 7.29
C MET A 147 22.67 -9.61 6.87
N TYR A 148 21.59 -10.40 6.82
CA TYR A 148 20.25 -10.00 6.41
C TYR A 148 20.19 -9.37 5.01
N GLU A 149 21.04 -9.84 4.08
CA GLU A 149 21.10 -9.34 2.70
C GLU A 149 19.78 -9.52 1.95
N ALA A 150 19.12 -10.67 2.08
CA ALA A 150 17.83 -10.91 1.43
C ALA A 150 16.74 -10.00 2.02
N THR A 151 16.79 -9.76 3.33
CA THR A 151 15.90 -8.81 4.02
C THR A 151 16.16 -7.38 3.54
N GLN A 152 17.43 -7.01 3.36
CA GLN A 152 17.82 -5.69 2.85
C GLN A 152 17.33 -5.49 1.42
N LEU A 153 17.60 -6.44 0.51
CA LEU A 153 17.10 -6.43 -0.88
C LEU A 153 15.57 -6.29 -0.95
N HIS A 154 14.88 -6.90 0.00
CA HIS A 154 13.44 -6.79 0.10
C HIS A 154 12.98 -5.36 0.39
N PHE A 155 13.59 -4.68 1.36
CA PHE A 155 13.25 -3.30 1.70
C PHE A 155 13.71 -2.31 0.64
N GLU A 156 14.86 -2.52 0.00
CA GLU A 156 15.28 -1.75 -1.17
C GLU A 156 14.25 -1.85 -2.31
N ASN A 157 13.68 -3.05 -2.52
CA ASN A 157 12.59 -3.21 -3.48
C ASN A 157 11.32 -2.44 -3.08
N LEU A 158 11.01 -2.32 -1.79
CA LEU A 158 9.87 -1.52 -1.33
C LEU A 158 10.14 -0.02 -1.50
N VAL A 159 11.33 0.46 -1.14
CA VAL A 159 11.74 1.85 -1.35
C VAL A 159 11.67 2.22 -2.83
N LYS A 160 12.16 1.35 -3.72
CA LYS A 160 12.02 1.54 -5.17
C LYS A 160 10.56 1.61 -5.64
N ARG A 161 9.66 0.88 -4.97
CA ARG A 161 8.24 0.84 -5.34
C ARG A 161 7.42 1.99 -4.80
N TYR A 162 7.69 2.43 -3.58
CA TYR A 162 6.79 3.31 -2.83
C TYR A 162 7.47 4.57 -2.27
N GLY A 163 8.80 4.64 -2.30
CA GLY A 163 9.58 5.70 -1.69
C GLY A 163 9.79 5.52 -0.18
N ASN A 164 10.16 6.60 0.50
CA ASN A 164 10.36 6.68 1.93
C ASN A 164 9.34 7.62 2.60
N PRO A 165 8.87 7.30 3.81
CA PRO A 165 9.35 6.22 4.68
C PRO A 165 8.69 4.86 4.42
N ILE A 166 9.40 3.77 4.77
CA ILE A 166 8.83 2.44 4.93
C ILE A 166 8.47 2.23 6.39
N ILE A 167 7.18 2.14 6.68
CA ILE A 167 6.67 1.93 8.05
C ILE A 167 6.22 0.47 8.16
N ILE A 168 6.77 -0.27 9.12
CA ILE A 168 6.53 -1.71 9.27
C ILE A 168 5.70 -1.95 10.52
N LEU A 169 4.44 -2.35 10.33
CA LEU A 169 3.54 -2.75 11.40
C LEU A 169 3.60 -4.27 11.62
N ASN A 170 4.05 -4.66 12.80
CA ASN A 170 4.27 -6.04 13.15
C ASN A 170 3.32 -6.51 14.26
N LEU A 171 2.29 -7.28 13.87
CA LEU A 171 1.17 -7.68 14.75
C LEU A 171 1.39 -9.00 15.50
N ILE A 172 2.65 -9.40 15.67
CA ILE A 172 3.07 -10.69 16.23
C ILE A 172 2.71 -10.79 17.72
N LYS A 173 2.31 -11.97 18.20
CA LYS A 173 2.05 -12.19 19.63
C LYS A 173 3.34 -12.09 20.45
N THR A 174 3.33 -11.36 21.56
CA THR A 174 4.49 -11.29 22.49
C THR A 174 4.42 -12.31 23.61
N ARG A 175 3.23 -12.65 24.10
CA ARG A 175 3.03 -13.64 25.15
C ARG A 175 2.36 -14.88 24.59
N GLU A 176 3.11 -15.97 24.52
CA GLU A 176 2.64 -17.27 24.06
C GLU A 176 3.06 -18.36 25.06
N LYS A 177 2.24 -19.41 25.21
CA LYS A 177 2.59 -20.57 26.04
C LYS A 177 3.78 -21.34 25.47
N LYS A 178 3.93 -21.36 24.14
CA LYS A 178 5.09 -21.88 23.42
C LYS A 178 5.63 -20.76 22.53
N PRO A 179 6.92 -20.39 22.62
CA PRO A 179 7.48 -19.31 21.83
C PRO A 179 7.56 -19.75 20.36
N ARG A 180 6.67 -19.21 19.52
CA ARG A 180 6.65 -19.51 18.09
C ARG A 180 6.80 -18.22 17.30
N GLU A 181 5.83 -17.35 17.47
CA GLU A 181 5.77 -16.03 16.85
C GLU A 181 6.84 -15.10 17.44
N SER A 182 7.09 -15.20 18.74
CA SER A 182 8.09 -14.39 19.46
C SER A 182 9.53 -14.58 18.98
N ILE A 183 9.89 -15.74 18.43
CA ILE A 183 11.22 -16.01 17.86
C ILE A 183 11.43 -15.17 16.60
N LEU A 184 10.45 -15.16 15.69
CA LEU A 184 10.50 -14.31 14.49
C LEU A 184 10.53 -12.83 14.84
N ARG A 185 9.82 -12.42 15.89
CA ARG A 185 9.83 -11.03 16.35
C ARG A 185 11.22 -10.58 16.75
N ALA A 186 11.89 -11.36 17.59
CA ALA A 186 13.23 -11.00 18.08
C ALA A 186 14.24 -10.97 16.93
N GLU A 187 14.23 -11.99 16.08
CA GLU A 187 15.12 -12.05 14.93
C GLU A 187 14.87 -10.91 13.93
N PHE A 188 13.60 -10.58 13.69
CA PHE A 188 13.25 -9.53 12.74
C PHE A 188 13.62 -8.14 13.27
N ALA A 189 13.49 -7.91 14.59
CA ALA A 189 13.99 -6.67 15.20
C ALA A 189 15.51 -6.53 15.02
N ASN A 190 16.28 -7.60 15.26
CA ASN A 190 17.72 -7.61 15.02
C ASN A 190 18.07 -7.32 13.55
N ALA A 191 17.30 -7.86 12.61
CA ALA A 191 17.48 -7.60 11.18
C ALA A 191 17.27 -6.13 10.84
N ILE A 192 16.20 -5.51 11.37
CA ILE A 192 15.92 -4.08 11.16
C ILE A 192 17.01 -3.21 11.78
N ASP A 193 17.46 -3.51 13.00
CA ASP A 193 18.53 -2.76 13.66
C ASP A 193 19.84 -2.86 12.88
N CYS A 194 20.15 -4.04 12.35
CA CYS A 194 21.32 -4.27 11.50
C CYS A 194 21.25 -3.47 10.19
N ILE A 195 20.09 -3.43 9.55
CA ILE A 195 19.88 -2.68 8.29
C ILE A 195 19.92 -1.17 8.55
N ASN A 196 19.25 -0.67 9.60
CA ASN A 196 19.20 0.76 9.91
C ASN A 196 20.58 1.33 10.26
N LYS A 197 21.51 0.53 10.81
CA LYS A 197 22.91 0.94 11.00
C LYS A 197 23.65 1.27 9.69
N LYS A 198 23.20 0.72 8.56
CA LYS A 198 23.76 0.98 7.22
C LYS A 198 23.06 2.13 6.49
N LEU A 199 21.91 2.60 6.99
CA LEU A 199 21.07 3.62 6.36
C LEU A 199 21.24 4.97 7.06
N SER A 200 21.08 6.06 6.31
CA SER A 200 20.94 7.41 6.90
C SER A 200 19.63 7.52 7.68
N GLU A 201 19.59 8.40 8.69
CA GLU A 201 18.43 8.54 9.59
C GLU A 201 17.11 8.81 8.84
N GLU A 202 17.16 9.59 7.76
CA GLU A 202 16.00 9.90 6.92
C GLU A 202 15.42 8.66 6.22
N ASN A 203 16.26 7.65 5.96
CA ASN A 203 15.91 6.42 5.26
C ASN A 203 15.71 5.23 6.21
N HIS A 204 15.71 5.46 7.53
CA HIS A 204 15.50 4.38 8.50
C HIS A 204 14.15 3.72 8.32
N LEU A 205 14.17 2.39 8.38
CA LEU A 205 12.97 1.58 8.42
C LEU A 205 12.28 1.80 9.77
N LYS A 206 11.05 2.33 9.73
CA LYS A 206 10.28 2.63 10.95
C LYS A 206 9.55 1.37 11.41
N PHE A 207 10.16 0.64 12.33
CA PHE A 207 9.60 -0.62 12.85
C PHE A 207 8.69 -0.40 14.06
N LEU A 208 7.41 -0.72 13.90
CA LEU A 208 6.37 -0.63 14.92
C LEU A 208 5.88 -2.02 15.28
N HIS A 209 6.12 -2.43 16.53
CA HIS A 209 5.63 -3.70 17.03
C HIS A 209 4.38 -3.51 17.91
N TRP A 210 3.31 -4.23 17.58
CA TRP A 210 2.03 -4.13 18.26
C TRP A 210 1.45 -5.51 18.59
N ASP A 211 1.28 -5.82 19.88
CA ASP A 211 0.63 -7.08 20.30
C ASP A 211 -0.85 -6.86 20.58
N LEU A 212 -1.70 -7.27 19.63
CA LEU A 212 -3.15 -7.14 19.76
C LEU A 212 -3.72 -7.90 20.98
N ASN A 213 -3.12 -9.02 21.41
CA ASN A 213 -3.68 -9.82 22.51
C ASN A 213 -3.49 -9.18 23.90
N LYS A 214 -2.55 -8.22 24.03
CA LYS A 214 -2.43 -7.46 25.28
C LYS A 214 -3.63 -6.55 25.47
N PHE A 215 -4.20 -6.07 24.38
CA PHE A 215 -5.27 -5.09 24.38
C PHE A 215 -6.66 -5.71 24.28
N THR A 216 -6.82 -6.92 23.74
CA THR A 216 -8.12 -7.64 23.75
C THR A 216 -8.61 -8.03 25.15
N LYS A 217 -7.75 -7.95 26.18
CA LYS A 217 -8.18 -8.10 27.58
C LYS A 217 -8.89 -6.86 28.11
N ASN A 218 -8.74 -5.72 27.45
CA ASN A 218 -9.52 -4.51 27.65
C ASN A 218 -10.47 -4.35 26.45
N LYS A 219 -11.61 -3.66 26.63
CA LYS A 219 -12.66 -3.49 25.59
C LYS A 219 -12.07 -3.25 24.20
N ALA A 220 -12.57 -3.96 23.20
CA ALA A 220 -11.97 -4.03 21.87
C ALA A 220 -12.05 -2.70 21.09
N THR A 221 -12.94 -1.79 21.47
CA THR A 221 -12.94 -0.37 21.05
C THR A 221 -11.57 0.28 21.26
N ASN A 222 -10.86 -0.06 22.35
CA ASN A 222 -9.52 0.49 22.62
C ASN A 222 -8.48 0.01 21.60
N VAL A 223 -8.62 -1.19 21.06
CA VAL A 223 -7.70 -1.75 20.07
C VAL A 223 -7.81 -1.00 18.75
N LEU A 224 -9.04 -0.81 18.25
CA LEU A 224 -9.30 -0.10 16.99
C LEU A 224 -8.88 1.36 17.08
N MET A 225 -9.18 2.04 18.19
CA MET A 225 -8.75 3.42 18.42
C MET A 225 -7.23 3.56 18.45
N ALA A 226 -6.53 2.64 19.10
CA ALA A 226 -5.07 2.69 19.20
C ALA A 226 -4.39 2.35 17.86
N LEU A 227 -4.92 1.38 17.11
CA LEU A 227 -4.51 1.14 15.71
C LEU A 227 -4.83 2.35 14.83
N GLY A 228 -5.94 3.04 15.06
CA GLY A 228 -6.32 4.26 14.36
C GLY A 228 -5.27 5.35 14.50
N LYS A 229 -4.71 5.53 15.71
CA LYS A 229 -3.60 6.48 15.94
C LYS A 229 -2.34 6.10 15.16
N VAL A 230 -1.99 4.81 15.11
CA VAL A 230 -0.85 4.33 14.32
C VAL A 230 -1.10 4.54 12.82
N ALA A 231 -2.31 4.25 12.36
CA ALA A 231 -2.72 4.45 10.98
C ALA A 231 -2.68 5.91 10.56
N ALA A 232 -3.19 6.82 11.40
CA ALA A 232 -3.16 8.27 11.15
C ALA A 232 -1.72 8.79 11.04
N ASN A 233 -0.86 8.44 12.00
CA ASN A 233 0.56 8.82 11.94
C ASN A 233 1.25 8.24 10.69
N ALA A 234 0.97 6.98 10.35
CA ALA A 234 1.54 6.36 9.16
C ALA A 234 1.07 7.06 7.86
N LEU A 235 -0.20 7.42 7.78
CA LEU A 235 -0.77 8.12 6.63
C LEU A 235 -0.21 9.55 6.50
N GLU A 236 -0.05 10.26 7.62
CA GLU A 236 0.57 11.60 7.64
C GLU A 236 2.00 11.56 7.10
N LEU A 237 2.78 10.55 7.51
CA LEU A 237 4.16 10.38 7.07
C LEU A 237 4.31 9.89 5.63
N THR A 238 3.36 9.09 5.13
CA THR A 238 3.44 8.46 3.80
C THR A 238 2.67 9.22 2.73
N GLY A 239 1.70 10.03 3.13
CA GLY A 239 0.75 10.71 2.26
C GLY A 239 -0.21 9.76 1.53
N PHE A 240 -1.05 10.34 0.69
CA PHE A 240 -1.88 9.62 -0.26
C PHE A 240 -1.91 10.41 -1.57
N PHE A 241 -2.21 9.71 -2.66
CA PHE A 241 -2.35 10.33 -3.97
C PHE A 241 -3.67 11.08 -4.08
N TYR A 242 -3.66 12.29 -4.61
CA TYR A 242 -4.83 13.07 -4.94
C TYR A 242 -4.57 13.88 -6.21
N CYS A 243 -5.50 13.85 -7.17
CA CYS A 243 -5.43 14.75 -8.31
C CYS A 243 -6.82 15.12 -8.83
N HIS A 244 -6.82 16.15 -9.67
CA HIS A 244 -7.97 16.63 -10.42
C HIS A 244 -7.79 16.23 -11.89
N VAL A 245 -8.77 15.50 -12.46
CA VAL A 245 -8.71 15.02 -13.85
C VAL A 245 -9.74 15.77 -14.68
N ASN A 246 -9.27 16.52 -15.69
CA ASN A 246 -10.15 17.20 -16.64
C ASN A 246 -10.52 16.28 -17.82
N PRO A 247 -11.81 16.14 -18.16
CA PRO A 247 -12.26 15.24 -19.23
C PRO A 247 -11.88 15.70 -20.64
N SER A 248 -11.55 16.99 -20.84
CA SER A 248 -11.03 17.53 -22.10
C SER A 248 -9.59 17.11 -22.40
N SER A 249 -8.86 16.62 -21.40
CA SER A 249 -7.46 16.20 -21.55
C SER A 249 -7.39 14.75 -22.04
N ARG A 250 -7.90 14.48 -23.25
CA ARG A 250 -7.46 13.29 -23.98
C ARG A 250 -5.96 13.43 -24.21
N THR A 251 -5.20 12.65 -23.45
CA THR A 251 -3.76 12.33 -23.64
C THR A 251 -2.72 13.45 -23.54
N ALA A 252 -3.04 14.74 -23.65
CA ALA A 252 -2.02 15.80 -23.75
C ALA A 252 -1.59 16.48 -22.44
N GLU A 253 -2.46 16.63 -21.44
CA GLU A 253 -2.14 17.39 -20.20
C GLU A 253 -1.81 16.50 -18.98
N LEU A 254 -2.09 15.19 -19.05
CA LEU A 254 -1.59 14.21 -18.07
C LEU A 254 -0.07 13.95 -18.22
N LEU A 255 0.57 14.58 -19.23
CA LEU A 255 1.96 14.37 -19.63
C LEU A 255 2.99 15.18 -18.83
N ASN A 256 2.56 16.07 -17.92
CA ASN A 256 3.44 17.04 -17.26
C ASN A 256 3.42 16.95 -15.71
N PHE A 257 3.39 15.74 -15.14
CA PHE A 257 3.68 15.60 -13.71
C PHE A 257 5.19 15.45 -13.48
N PRO A 258 5.86 16.40 -12.80
CA PRO A 258 7.31 16.33 -12.62
C PRO A 258 7.70 15.13 -11.75
N TYR A 259 8.62 14.34 -12.29
CA TYR A 259 9.29 13.22 -11.63
C TYR A 259 10.16 13.73 -10.47
N ALA A 260 9.84 13.36 -9.23
CA ALA A 260 10.73 13.58 -8.09
C ALA A 260 11.88 12.55 -8.14
N SER A 261 12.90 12.81 -8.97
CA SER A 261 14.16 12.07 -8.94
C SER A 261 15.15 12.77 -8.02
N ASN A 262 15.58 12.08 -6.97
CA ASN A 262 16.82 12.41 -6.28
C ASN A 262 18.00 12.08 -7.22
N LYS A 263 18.58 13.08 -7.88
CA LYS A 263 19.90 12.97 -8.52
C LYS A 263 20.92 13.74 -7.70
N CYS A 264 21.90 13.01 -7.16
CA CYS A 264 23.13 13.58 -6.60
C CYS A 264 23.91 14.32 -7.69
N LYS A 265 24.46 15.48 -7.31
CA LYS A 265 25.35 16.32 -8.11
C LYS A 265 26.65 15.59 -8.45
N GLN A 266 27.10 15.68 -9.70
CA GLN A 266 28.51 15.61 -10.07
C GLN A 266 28.80 16.75 -11.04
N ASP A 267 29.89 17.46 -10.76
CA ASP A 267 30.47 18.58 -11.50
C ASP A 267 30.94 18.18 -12.91
N GLY A 268 30.97 19.16 -13.82
CA GLY A 268 31.69 19.08 -15.09
C GLY A 268 31.12 20.01 -16.16
N SER A 269 31.95 20.94 -16.61
CA SER A 269 31.69 22.14 -17.43
C SER A 269 31.43 21.94 -18.93
N GLU A 270 30.89 23.04 -19.50
CA GLU A 270 31.00 23.56 -20.88
C GLU A 270 29.83 23.43 -21.87
N GLU A 271 29.67 24.53 -22.60
CA GLU A 271 28.49 25.16 -23.20
C GLU A 271 28.11 24.58 -24.58
N ASP A 272 26.82 24.55 -24.94
CA ASP A 272 26.28 25.44 -25.99
C ASP A 272 24.76 25.30 -26.26
N LEU A 273 24.22 26.44 -26.70
CA LEU A 273 22.83 26.89 -26.88
C LEU A 273 21.95 26.07 -27.87
N HIS A 274 20.67 25.84 -27.51
CA HIS A 274 19.54 26.36 -28.28
C HIS A 274 18.20 26.31 -27.50
N ASN A 275 17.57 27.48 -27.45
CA ASN A 275 16.34 27.85 -26.73
C ASN A 275 15.05 27.21 -27.26
N VAL A 276 14.21 26.70 -26.37
CA VAL A 276 12.77 27.00 -26.32
C VAL A 276 12.37 27.11 -24.84
N ALA A 277 12.28 28.34 -24.34
CA ALA A 277 11.82 28.64 -23.00
C ALA A 277 10.29 28.61 -22.95
N VAL A 278 9.71 27.76 -22.09
CA VAL A 278 8.35 27.95 -21.57
C VAL A 278 8.49 28.17 -20.07
N ASN A 279 8.29 29.41 -19.67
CA ASN A 279 8.40 29.90 -18.29
C ASN A 279 7.43 29.18 -17.35
N THR A 280 7.91 28.76 -16.20
CA THR A 280 7.10 28.67 -14.99
C THR A 280 7.96 29.12 -13.81
N HIS A 281 7.98 30.43 -13.56
CA HIS A 281 8.49 31.02 -12.33
C HIS A 281 7.33 31.15 -11.34
N CYS A 282 7.34 30.35 -10.28
CA CYS A 282 6.64 30.70 -9.05
C CYS A 282 7.63 31.49 -8.20
N VAL A 283 7.43 32.81 -8.12
CA VAL A 283 8.16 33.69 -7.19
C VAL A 283 7.30 33.86 -5.95
N GLU A 284 7.77 33.34 -4.82
CA GLU A 284 7.38 33.84 -3.50
C GLU A 284 8.16 35.13 -3.22
N SER A 285 7.47 36.25 -3.05
CA SER A 285 7.75 37.30 -2.05
C SER A 285 6.76 38.46 -2.23
N GLY A 286 6.02 38.75 -1.17
CA GLY A 286 4.91 39.70 -1.19
C GLY A 286 5.32 41.18 -1.21
N LEU A 287 4.32 42.03 -1.44
CA LEU A 287 4.07 43.32 -0.79
C LEU A 287 2.64 43.79 -1.14
N ASN A 288 2.00 44.44 -0.16
CA ASN A 288 0.63 45.00 -0.13
C ASN A 288 0.17 45.74 -1.40
N TYR A 289 -1.13 45.63 -1.77
CA TYR A 289 -2.11 46.74 -1.76
C TYR A 289 -3.53 46.30 -2.21
N ASN A 290 -4.50 46.77 -1.43
CA ASN A 290 -5.92 47.08 -1.68
C ASN A 290 -6.99 46.01 -2.03
N LYS A 291 -8.10 46.20 -1.30
CA LYS A 291 -9.44 45.60 -1.40
C LYS A 291 -10.11 45.87 -2.76
N ASP A 292 -11.15 45.07 -2.98
CA ASP A 292 -12.17 45.11 -4.02
C ASP A 292 -11.74 44.61 -5.40
N ASP A 293 -12.02 43.33 -5.70
CA ASP A 293 -13.25 43.02 -6.45
C ASP A 293 -13.55 41.52 -6.48
N SER A 294 -14.85 41.23 -6.51
CA SER A 294 -15.46 39.92 -6.50
C SER A 294 -15.30 39.16 -7.83
N HIS A 295 -14.52 38.09 -7.85
CA HIS A 295 -14.76 36.86 -8.64
C HIS A 295 -13.89 35.75 -8.05
N GLY A 296 -14.52 34.73 -7.45
CA GLY A 296 -13.83 33.65 -6.75
C GLY A 296 -12.95 32.82 -7.69
N ILE A 297 -11.64 33.04 -7.64
CA ILE A 297 -10.65 32.13 -8.20
C ILE A 297 -10.67 30.87 -7.34
N GLN A 298 -11.33 29.83 -7.83
CA GLN A 298 -11.35 28.52 -7.20
C GLN A 298 -9.91 28.00 -7.21
N SER A 299 -9.21 28.12 -6.08
CA SER A 299 -7.83 27.62 -5.92
C SER A 299 -7.82 26.13 -6.19
N THR A 300 -7.39 25.71 -7.38
CA THR A 300 -7.23 24.31 -7.75
C THR A 300 -6.20 23.67 -6.83
N LYS A 301 -6.66 22.80 -5.94
CA LYS A 301 -5.81 22.10 -4.97
C LYS A 301 -4.74 21.32 -5.73
N CYS A 302 -3.45 21.61 -5.46
CA CYS A 302 -2.33 20.94 -6.11
C CYS A 302 -2.40 19.42 -5.89
N PRO A 303 -1.90 18.63 -6.87
CA PRO A 303 -1.85 17.19 -6.72
C PRO A 303 -1.00 16.79 -5.52
N ASN A 304 -1.46 15.78 -4.77
CA ASN A 304 -0.69 15.16 -3.70
C ASN A 304 -0.18 13.80 -4.16
N PHE A 305 0.98 13.39 -3.66
CA PHE A 305 1.60 12.11 -3.99
C PHE A 305 1.87 11.32 -2.72
N GLN A 306 1.55 10.03 -2.76
CA GLN A 306 2.05 9.09 -1.78
C GLN A 306 3.54 8.87 -2.00
N ARG A 307 4.34 9.05 -0.93
CA ARG A 307 5.81 9.01 -0.97
C ARG A 307 6.42 7.87 -0.14
N GLY A 308 5.59 7.14 0.62
CA GLY A 308 6.02 5.98 1.40
C GLY A 308 4.90 4.94 1.51
N VAL A 309 5.10 3.91 2.34
CA VAL A 309 4.08 2.87 2.52
C VAL A 309 4.05 2.30 3.93
N LEU A 310 2.84 2.02 4.42
CA LEU A 310 2.61 1.15 5.56
C LEU A 310 2.62 -0.31 5.12
N ARG A 311 3.58 -1.08 5.62
CA ARG A 311 3.69 -2.52 5.45
C ARG A 311 3.20 -3.25 6.68
N THR A 312 2.23 -4.14 6.54
CA THR A 312 1.82 -5.07 7.61
C THR A 312 2.46 -6.44 7.42
N ASN A 313 3.18 -6.92 8.44
CA ASN A 313 3.77 -8.26 8.42
C ASN A 313 2.72 -9.35 8.72
N CYS A 314 2.76 -10.42 7.92
CA CYS A 314 1.84 -11.55 8.02
C CYS A 314 2.59 -12.84 8.38
N ILE A 315 2.22 -13.45 9.51
CA ILE A 315 2.64 -14.82 9.84
C ILE A 315 1.54 -15.77 9.36
N ASP A 316 0.40 -15.85 10.05
CA ASP A 316 -0.53 -16.98 9.88
C ASP A 316 -2.02 -16.61 9.79
N CYS A 317 -2.41 -15.41 10.19
CA CYS A 317 -3.82 -15.04 10.35
C CYS A 317 -4.09 -13.76 9.59
N LEU A 318 -4.66 -13.98 8.42
CA LEU A 318 -5.28 -12.97 7.61
C LEU A 318 -6.10 -11.99 8.48
N ASP A 319 -6.84 -12.44 9.48
CA ASP A 319 -7.74 -11.60 10.29
C ASP A 319 -7.04 -10.43 10.99
N ARG A 320 -5.93 -10.66 11.73
CA ARG A 320 -5.19 -9.56 12.40
C ARG A 320 -4.68 -8.54 11.37
N THR A 321 -4.11 -9.05 10.27
CA THR A 321 -3.59 -8.19 9.21
C THR A 321 -4.72 -7.45 8.50
N ASN A 322 -5.86 -8.11 8.26
CA ASN A 322 -7.01 -7.54 7.58
C ASN A 322 -7.69 -6.46 8.42
N VAL A 323 -7.78 -6.66 9.75
CA VAL A 323 -8.22 -5.63 10.70
C VAL A 323 -7.32 -4.40 10.63
N ALA A 324 -6.00 -4.57 10.66
CA ALA A 324 -5.09 -3.43 10.56
C ALA A 324 -5.17 -2.74 9.20
N GLN A 325 -5.29 -3.50 8.11
CA GLN A 325 -5.48 -2.93 6.77
C GLN A 325 -6.80 -2.17 6.65
N PHE A 326 -7.88 -2.68 7.26
CA PHE A 326 -9.17 -2.00 7.35
C PHE A 326 -9.08 -0.70 8.14
N VAL A 327 -8.47 -0.71 9.33
CA VAL A 327 -8.30 0.50 10.14
C VAL A 327 -7.50 1.55 9.39
N TYR A 328 -6.41 1.15 8.71
CA TYR A 328 -5.67 2.07 7.85
C TYR A 328 -6.52 2.60 6.70
N GLY A 329 -7.30 1.73 6.06
CA GLY A 329 -8.24 2.12 5.00
C GLY A 329 -9.33 3.09 5.47
N LEU A 330 -9.84 2.93 6.68
CA LEU A 330 -10.87 3.80 7.26
C LEU A 330 -10.31 5.20 7.55
N VAL A 331 -9.14 5.27 8.18
CA VAL A 331 -8.45 6.54 8.40
C VAL A 331 -8.16 7.21 7.06
N ALA A 332 -7.59 6.48 6.10
CA ALA A 332 -7.31 7.03 4.79
C ALA A 332 -8.57 7.48 4.05
N MET A 333 -9.69 6.76 4.17
CA MET A 333 -10.96 7.19 3.59
C MET A 333 -11.41 8.55 4.15
N GLY A 334 -11.23 8.78 5.45
CA GLY A 334 -11.54 10.09 6.06
C GLY A 334 -10.72 11.22 5.46
N HIS A 335 -9.40 11.06 5.35
CA HIS A 335 -8.53 12.06 4.70
C HIS A 335 -8.83 12.22 3.20
N GLN A 336 -9.13 11.13 2.49
CA GLN A 336 -9.51 11.16 1.08
C GLN A 336 -10.80 11.96 0.90
N LEU A 337 -11.85 11.67 1.66
CA LEU A 337 -13.14 12.35 1.57
C LEU A 337 -13.04 13.82 1.98
N HIS A 338 -12.25 14.14 3.01
CA HIS A 338 -11.94 15.53 3.36
C HIS A 338 -11.22 16.24 2.21
N ALA A 339 -10.23 15.58 1.59
CA ALA A 339 -9.50 16.18 0.47
C ALA A 339 -10.35 16.40 -0.78
N LEU A 340 -11.37 15.56 -1.00
CA LEU A 340 -12.37 15.70 -2.04
C LEU A 340 -13.51 16.67 -1.68
N GLY A 341 -13.56 17.19 -0.44
CA GLY A 341 -14.58 18.16 0.01
C GLY A 341 -15.94 17.53 0.35
N PHE A 342 -15.98 16.23 0.66
CA PHE A 342 -17.21 15.55 1.11
C PHE A 342 -17.49 15.73 2.60
N ILE A 343 -16.45 15.91 3.43
CA ILE A 343 -16.54 16.07 4.88
C ILE A 343 -15.59 17.16 5.35
N ASP A 344 -15.92 17.84 6.45
CA ASP A 344 -15.10 18.92 7.03
C ASP A 344 -13.99 18.41 7.96
N VAL A 345 -14.11 17.19 8.46
CA VAL A 345 -13.18 16.58 9.42
C VAL A 345 -12.73 15.23 8.89
N GLU A 346 -11.44 14.93 9.03
CA GLU A 346 -10.79 13.72 8.51
C GLU A 346 -11.15 12.43 9.26
N ASN A 347 -12.03 12.52 10.27
CA ASN A 347 -12.37 11.41 11.15
C ASN A 347 -13.73 10.82 10.78
N ILE A 348 -13.74 9.52 10.45
CA ILE A 348 -14.96 8.73 10.24
C ILE A 348 -15.19 7.89 11.50
N ASP A 349 -16.40 8.00 12.08
CA ASP A 349 -16.77 7.18 13.23
C ASP A 349 -16.77 5.68 12.87
N LEU A 350 -16.21 4.86 13.76
CA LEU A 350 -16.13 3.40 13.61
C LEU A 350 -17.50 2.74 13.54
N ASP A 351 -18.51 3.38 14.12
CA ASP A 351 -19.90 2.91 14.14
C ASP A 351 -20.76 3.54 13.03
N SER A 352 -20.16 4.33 12.13
CA SER A 352 -20.86 4.87 10.98
C SER A 352 -21.24 3.78 9.96
N PRO A 353 -22.35 3.94 9.21
CA PRO A 353 -22.72 3.04 8.11
C PRO A 353 -21.61 2.92 7.05
N LEU A 354 -20.82 3.99 6.88
CA LEU A 354 -19.70 4.03 5.97
C LEU A 354 -18.56 3.11 6.43
N ALA A 355 -18.22 3.15 7.72
CA ALA A 355 -17.23 2.24 8.30
C ALA A 355 -17.67 0.78 8.18
N ASP A 356 -18.95 0.49 8.38
CA ASP A 356 -19.50 -0.87 8.21
C ASP A 356 -19.47 -1.34 6.75
N ALA A 357 -19.78 -0.46 5.79
CA ALA A 357 -19.66 -0.77 4.37
C ALA A 357 -18.21 -1.08 3.97
N LEU A 358 -17.27 -0.23 4.42
CA LEU A 358 -15.84 -0.45 4.20
C LEU A 358 -15.36 -1.77 4.83
N MET A 359 -15.81 -2.06 6.06
CA MET A 359 -15.45 -3.27 6.78
C MET A 359 -15.86 -4.53 6.00
N LYS A 360 -17.09 -4.57 5.45
CA LYS A 360 -17.55 -5.69 4.62
C LYS A 360 -16.70 -5.88 3.36
N ILE A 361 -16.26 -4.79 2.73
CA ILE A 361 -15.40 -4.86 1.53
C ILE A 361 -14.01 -5.42 1.90
N TYR A 362 -13.41 -4.93 2.99
CA TYR A 362 -12.12 -5.45 3.47
C TYR A 362 -12.23 -6.90 3.95
N GLU A 363 -13.34 -7.31 4.57
CA GLU A 363 -13.59 -8.71 4.94
C GLU A 363 -13.63 -9.61 3.70
N SER A 364 -14.34 -9.21 2.65
CA SER A 364 -14.40 -9.94 1.37
C SER A 364 -13.03 -10.04 0.69
N MET A 365 -12.26 -8.94 0.69
CA MET A 365 -10.87 -8.94 0.23
C MET A 365 -10.02 -9.92 1.03
N GLY A 366 -10.14 -9.88 2.36
CA GLY A 366 -9.52 -10.81 3.28
C GLY A 366 -9.80 -12.25 2.86
N ASP A 367 -11.07 -12.67 2.96
CA ASP A 367 -11.52 -14.04 2.69
C ASP A 367 -11.01 -14.55 1.32
N THR A 368 -11.07 -13.70 0.30
CA THR A 368 -10.53 -14.01 -1.04
C THR A 368 -9.03 -14.30 -0.98
N LEU A 369 -8.24 -13.43 -0.37
CA LEU A 369 -6.79 -13.61 -0.29
C LEU A 369 -6.39 -14.79 0.62
N ALA A 370 -7.16 -15.11 1.66
CA ALA A 370 -6.93 -16.32 2.46
C ALA A 370 -7.17 -17.59 1.63
N LEU A 371 -8.24 -17.63 0.84
CA LEU A 371 -8.51 -18.77 -0.03
C LEU A 371 -7.35 -18.99 -1.02
N GLN A 372 -6.88 -17.89 -1.62
CA GLN A 372 -5.77 -17.93 -2.59
C GLN A 372 -4.42 -18.34 -1.97
N TYR A 373 -4.16 -17.98 -0.71
CA TYR A 373 -2.91 -18.34 -0.04
C TYR A 373 -2.99 -19.71 0.63
N GLY A 374 -4.09 -20.02 1.30
CA GLY A 374 -4.27 -21.24 2.09
C GLY A 374 -4.79 -22.45 1.32
N GLY A 375 -5.40 -22.26 0.14
CA GLY A 375 -5.92 -23.35 -0.69
C GLY A 375 -7.17 -24.05 -0.15
N SER A 376 -7.71 -23.61 0.99
CA SER A 376 -9.00 -24.08 1.54
C SER A 376 -9.62 -23.00 2.44
N ALA A 377 -10.94 -23.07 2.63
CA ALA A 377 -11.71 -22.16 3.48
C ALA A 377 -11.43 -22.36 5.00
N ALA A 378 -10.65 -23.36 5.39
CA ALA A 378 -10.41 -23.73 6.78
C ALA A 378 -9.35 -22.81 7.43
N HIS A 379 -9.78 -21.63 7.87
CA HIS A 379 -9.00 -20.74 8.72
C HIS A 379 -9.84 -20.39 9.95
N ASN A 380 -9.23 -20.40 11.14
CA ASN A 380 -9.88 -19.95 12.37
C ASN A 380 -10.28 -18.48 12.20
N LYS A 381 -11.56 -18.21 11.89
CA LYS A 381 -12.09 -16.85 11.77
C LYS A 381 -12.17 -16.21 13.14
N VAL A 382 -11.40 -15.16 13.38
CA VAL A 382 -11.77 -14.12 14.35
C VAL A 382 -12.61 -13.13 13.58
N THR A 383 -13.94 -13.26 13.67
CA THR A 383 -14.86 -12.30 13.05
C THR A 383 -14.65 -10.93 13.69
N LEU A 384 -14.56 -9.87 12.87
CA LEU A 384 -14.54 -8.48 13.33
C LEU A 384 -15.80 -8.12 14.14
N PHE A 385 -16.91 -8.83 13.91
CA PHE A 385 -18.10 -8.79 14.75
C PHE A 385 -17.83 -9.20 16.20
N SER A 386 -16.89 -10.12 16.44
CA SER A 386 -16.41 -10.42 17.79
C SER A 386 -15.59 -9.25 18.35
N ILE A 387 -14.84 -8.53 17.52
CA ILE A 387 -14.03 -7.37 17.95
C ILE A 387 -14.91 -6.13 18.25
N LYS A 388 -16.06 -5.93 17.58
CA LYS A 388 -16.99 -4.84 17.98
C LYS A 388 -17.80 -5.17 19.24
N ASN A 389 -18.04 -6.45 19.54
CA ASN A 389 -18.91 -6.90 20.64
C ASN A 389 -18.16 -7.46 21.88
N PHE A 390 -16.89 -7.08 22.08
CA PHE A 390 -16.10 -7.39 23.29
C PHE A 390 -15.73 -6.16 24.11
#